data_AF-A0A956UJ83-F1
#
_entry.id   AF-A0A956UJ83-F1
#
_cell.length_a   1.000
_cell.length_b   1.000
_cell.length_c   1.000
_cell.angle_alpha   90.00
_cell.angle_beta   90.00
_cell.angle_gamma   90.00
#
_symmetry.space_group_name_H-M   'P 1'
#
loop_
_entity.id
_entity.type
_entity.pdbx_description
1 polymer ?
#
loop_
_entity_poly.entity_id
_entity_poly.type
_entity_poly.pdbx_seq_one_letter_code
_entity_poly.pdbx_strand_id
1 'polypeptide(L)'
;MTTDEQFGPVMMFGLGGIMVEVLKDVAFRLVPLTQRDADQMLTDIKAAPILDGVRGGEPVDRAALTKTILGVSKLVEAHPEIRELDLNPVFAYPDGAVAVDARIVVAEA
;
A
#
# COMPACT_ATOMS: atom_id res chain seq x y z
N MET A 1 -5.53 -4.25 1.49
CA MET A 1 -6.11 -5.08 0.41
C MET A 1 -7.39 -5.68 0.94
N THR A 2 -8.47 -5.59 0.15
CA THR A 2 -9.74 -6.26 0.43
C THR A 2 -10.26 -6.89 -0.87
N THR A 3 -11.03 -7.97 -0.78
CA THR A 3 -11.67 -8.60 -1.95
C THR A 3 -13.02 -7.95 -2.21
N ASP A 4 -13.14 -7.26 -3.34
CA ASP A 4 -14.43 -6.79 -3.87
C ASP A 4 -15.18 -7.94 -4.55
N GLU A 5 -16.50 -7.97 -4.42
CA GLU A 5 -17.34 -9.06 -4.95
C GLU A 5 -17.38 -9.12 -6.48
N GLN A 6 -17.24 -7.98 -7.16
CA GLN A 6 -17.32 -7.89 -8.61
C GLN A 6 -15.93 -7.90 -9.26
N PHE A 7 -14.96 -7.24 -8.62
CA PHE A 7 -13.64 -7.03 -9.21
C PHE A 7 -12.53 -7.92 -8.64
N GLY A 8 -12.79 -8.65 -7.56
CA GLY A 8 -11.78 -9.45 -6.88
C GLY A 8 -10.85 -8.61 -5.98
N PRO A 9 -9.61 -9.07 -5.72
CA PRO A 9 -8.73 -8.40 -4.76
C PRO A 9 -8.30 -7.00 -5.24
N VAL A 10 -8.56 -6.00 -4.38
CA VAL A 10 -8.24 -4.59 -4.61
C VAL A 10 -7.21 -4.13 -3.58
N MET A 11 -6.11 -3.57 -4.08
CA MET A 11 -5.07 -2.93 -3.28
C MET A 11 -5.38 -1.46 -3.06
N MET A 12 -5.11 -0.97 -1.86
CA MET A 12 -5.23 0.43 -1.46
C MET A 12 -3.88 0.89 -0.92
N PHE A 13 -3.45 2.09 -1.31
CA PHE A 13 -2.29 2.77 -0.76
C PHE A 13 -2.68 4.19 -0.35
N GLY A 14 -2.19 4.65 0.81
CA GLY A 14 -2.40 6.00 1.31
C GLY A 14 -1.47 6.30 2.48
N LEU A 15 -1.29 7.58 2.80
CA LEU A 15 -0.43 7.99 3.93
C LEU A 15 -1.19 7.90 5.25
N GLY A 16 -0.64 7.16 6.21
CA GLY A 16 -1.23 6.99 7.54
C GLY A 16 -1.40 8.31 8.33
N GLY A 17 -2.17 8.23 9.42
CA GLY A 17 -2.56 9.38 10.23
C GLY A 17 -3.76 10.13 9.67
N ILE A 18 -3.92 11.40 10.02
CA ILE A 18 -5.10 12.23 9.66
C ILE A 18 -5.35 12.33 8.14
N MET A 19 -4.34 12.04 7.32
CA MET A 19 -4.42 12.15 5.87
C MET A 19 -5.32 11.07 5.24
N VAL A 20 -5.30 9.84 5.76
CA VAL A 20 -6.22 8.79 5.31
C VAL A 20 -7.64 9.00 5.86
N GLU A 21 -7.77 9.40 7.13
CA GLU A 21 -9.08 9.50 7.81
C GLU A 21 -9.92 10.70 7.35
N VAL A 22 -9.28 11.86 7.14
CA VAL A 22 -10.01 13.12 6.84
C VAL A 22 -9.98 13.44 5.35
N LEU A 23 -8.85 13.23 4.66
CA LEU A 23 -8.69 13.65 3.27
C LEU A 23 -9.11 12.58 2.25
N LYS A 24 -9.33 11.34 2.70
CA LYS A 24 -9.61 10.17 1.85
C LYS A 24 -8.62 10.07 0.68
N ASP A 25 -7.35 10.39 0.96
CA ASP A 25 -6.30 10.48 -0.05
C ASP A 25 -5.64 9.12 -0.25
N VAL A 26 -6.22 8.33 -1.16
CA VAL A 26 -5.84 6.94 -1.41
C VAL A 26 -5.83 6.63 -2.90
N ALA A 27 -4.92 5.75 -3.31
CA ALA A 27 -4.86 5.17 -4.64
C ALA A 27 -5.30 3.70 -4.59
N PHE A 28 -6.10 3.28 -5.58
CA PHE A 28 -6.58 1.90 -5.71
C PHE A 28 -6.06 1.23 -6.99
N ARG A 29 -5.80 -0.08 -6.91
CA ARG A 29 -5.46 -0.93 -8.06
C ARG A 29 -6.04 -2.32 -7.88
N LEU A 30 -6.38 -2.97 -8.99
CA LEU A 30 -6.69 -4.39 -8.99
C LEU A 30 -5.40 -5.21 -8.89
N VAL A 31 -5.46 -6.34 -8.20
CA VAL A 31 -4.39 -7.33 -8.14
C VAL A 31 -4.60 -8.34 -9.29
N PRO A 32 -3.54 -8.84 -9.95
CA PRO A 32 -2.11 -8.62 -9.67
C PRO A 32 -1.57 -7.28 -10.18
N LEU A 33 -0.65 -6.68 -9.42
CA LEU A 33 0.02 -5.43 -9.78
C LEU A 33 1.33 -5.66 -10.55
N THR A 34 1.58 -4.82 -11.53
CA THR A 34 2.91 -4.63 -12.13
C THR A 34 3.73 -3.60 -11.34
N GLN A 35 5.04 -3.56 -11.58
CA GLN A 35 5.92 -2.51 -11.06
C GLN A 35 5.38 -1.11 -11.35
N ARG A 36 4.91 -0.88 -12.58
CA ARG A 36 4.33 0.39 -12.99
C ARG A 36 3.10 0.75 -12.17
N ASP A 37 2.23 -0.21 -11.87
CA ASP A 37 1.02 0.05 -11.08
C ASP A 37 1.39 0.52 -9.67
N ALA A 38 2.33 -0.16 -9.03
CA ALA A 38 2.81 0.18 -7.69
C ALA A 38 3.50 1.56 -7.66
N ASP A 39 4.37 1.86 -8.62
CA ASP A 39 5.00 3.19 -8.72
C ASP A 39 3.95 4.29 -8.94
N GLN A 40 2.94 4.04 -9.78
CA GLN A 40 1.84 4.97 -10.05
C GLN A 40 0.98 5.20 -8.78
N MET A 41 0.77 4.18 -7.94
CA MET A 41 0.06 4.36 -6.66
C MET A 41 0.78 5.34 -5.72
N LEU A 42 2.12 5.38 -5.73
CA LEU A 42 2.89 6.34 -4.93
C LEU A 42 2.81 7.78 -5.45
N THR A 43 2.40 7.98 -6.71
CA THR A 43 2.26 9.31 -7.33
C THR A 43 0.82 9.80 -7.38
N ASP A 44 -0.17 8.90 -7.36
CA ASP A 44 -1.59 9.23 -7.57
C ASP A 44 -2.28 9.78 -6.32
N ILE A 45 -1.67 9.64 -5.14
CA ILE A 45 -2.14 10.31 -3.93
C ILE A 45 -1.80 11.81 -3.97
N LYS A 46 -2.72 12.67 -3.52
CA LYS A 46 -2.54 14.13 -3.47
C LYS A 46 -1.35 14.51 -2.60
N ALA A 47 -1.09 13.75 -1.55
CA ALA A 47 0.02 13.94 -0.63
C ALA A 47 1.33 13.28 -1.08
N ALA A 48 1.44 12.81 -2.34
CA ALA A 48 2.67 12.26 -2.91
C ALA A 48 3.93 13.11 -2.66
N PRO A 49 3.89 14.46 -2.68
CA PRO A 49 5.07 15.27 -2.37
C PRO A 49 5.65 15.06 -0.95
N ILE A 50 4.88 14.52 0.00
CA ILE A 50 5.39 14.18 1.34
C ILE A 50 6.45 13.08 1.25
N LEU A 51 6.31 12.16 0.29
CA LEU A 51 7.28 11.08 0.07
C LEU A 51 8.62 11.61 -0.45
N ASP A 52 8.65 12.81 -1.04
CA ASP A 52 9.88 13.48 -1.52
C ASP A 52 10.57 14.32 -0.44
N GLY A 53 10.02 14.33 0.78
CA GLY A 53 10.49 15.17 1.87
C GLY A 53 9.84 16.55 1.88
N VAL A 54 9.41 17.00 3.06
CA VAL A 54 8.82 18.33 3.27
C VAL A 54 9.56 19.07 4.37
N ARG A 55 9.62 20.40 4.26
CA ARG A 55 10.27 21.29 5.26
C ARG A 55 11.72 20.90 5.60
N GLY A 56 12.49 20.43 4.61
CA GLY A 56 13.88 20.02 4.78
C GLY A 56 14.07 18.60 5.31
N GLY A 57 12.99 17.81 5.43
CA GLY A 57 13.07 16.37 5.68
C GLY A 57 13.61 15.61 4.46
N GLU A 58 14.26 14.48 4.70
CA GLU A 58 14.76 13.60 3.64
C GLU A 58 13.60 12.88 2.93
N PRO A 59 13.73 12.62 1.62
CA PRO A 59 12.78 11.77 0.90
C PRO A 59 12.80 10.34 1.48
N VAL A 60 11.69 9.63 1.35
CA VAL A 60 11.63 8.22 1.72
C VAL A 60 12.11 7.33 0.57
N ASP A 61 12.50 6.10 0.89
CA ASP A 61 12.82 5.08 -0.08
C ASP A 61 11.53 4.59 -0.78
N ARG A 62 11.18 5.28 -1.88
CA ARG A 62 10.05 4.93 -2.75
C ARG A 62 10.21 3.51 -3.32
N ALA A 63 11.43 3.05 -3.59
CA ALA A 63 11.65 1.71 -4.13
C ALA A 63 11.31 0.63 -3.10
N ALA A 64 11.63 0.85 -1.81
CA ALA A 64 11.23 -0.05 -0.73
C ALA A 64 9.70 -0.08 -0.55
N LEU A 65 9.02 1.06 -0.68
CA LEU A 65 7.56 1.12 -0.69
C LEU A 65 6.95 0.34 -1.86
N THR A 66 7.44 0.56 -3.09
CA THR A 66 6.98 -0.21 -4.25
C THR A 66 7.21 -1.70 -4.06
N LYS A 67 8.38 -2.11 -3.56
CA LYS A 67 8.68 -3.51 -3.26
C LYS A 67 7.69 -4.10 -2.24
N THR A 68 7.29 -3.32 -1.24
CA THR A 68 6.30 -3.72 -0.23
C THR A 68 4.93 -3.95 -0.86
N ILE A 69 4.45 -3.00 -1.67
CA ILE A 69 3.18 -3.07 -2.41
C ILE A 69 3.15 -4.32 -3.31
N LEU A 70 4.21 -4.55 -4.10
CA LEU A 70 4.33 -5.73 -4.97
C LEU A 70 4.45 -7.03 -4.18
N GLY A 71 5.09 -7.00 -3.01
CA GLY A 71 5.16 -8.14 -2.10
C GLY A 71 3.78 -8.57 -1.64
N VAL A 72 2.93 -7.62 -1.24
CA VAL A 72 1.53 -7.89 -0.89
C VAL A 72 0.76 -8.42 -2.09
N SER A 73 0.94 -7.84 -3.28
CA SER A 73 0.28 -8.32 -4.50
C SER A 73 0.58 -9.80 -4.75
N LYS A 74 1.86 -10.18 -4.70
CA LYS A 74 2.30 -11.56 -4.93
C LYS A 74 1.79 -12.51 -3.85
N LEU A 75 1.75 -12.06 -2.59
CA LEU A 75 1.23 -12.87 -1.49
C LEU A 75 -0.25 -13.20 -1.70
N VAL A 76 -1.05 -12.20 -2.04
CA VAL A 76 -2.50 -12.38 -2.28
C VAL A 76 -2.76 -13.21 -3.53
N GLU A 77 -1.98 -13.03 -4.59
CA GLU A 77 -2.06 -13.86 -5.80
C GLU A 77 -1.75 -15.33 -5.51
N ALA A 78 -0.76 -15.60 -4.65
CA ALA A 78 -0.38 -16.96 -4.26
C ALA A 78 -1.34 -17.61 -3.26
N HIS A 79 -2.15 -16.82 -2.54
CA HIS A 79 -3.04 -17.28 -1.46
C HIS A 79 -4.47 -16.74 -1.65
N PRO A 80 -5.29 -17.38 -2.53
CA PRO A 80 -6.67 -16.96 -2.80
C PRO A 80 -7.60 -17.00 -1.58
N GLU A 81 -7.21 -17.70 -0.51
CA GLU A 81 -7.92 -17.74 0.77
C GLU A 81 -7.88 -16.40 1.53
N ILE A 82 -6.92 -15.52 1.24
CA ILE A 82 -6.80 -14.21 1.88
C ILE A 82 -7.92 -13.28 1.37
N ARG A 83 -8.84 -12.90 2.27
CA ARG A 83 -9.94 -11.96 1.99
C ARG A 83 -9.56 -10.52 2.29
N GLU A 84 -8.78 -10.32 3.34
CA GLU A 84 -8.27 -9.01 3.71
C GLU A 84 -6.82 -9.11 4.16
N LEU A 85 -6.03 -8.11 3.80
CA LEU A 85 -4.68 -7.92 4.30
C LEU A 85 -4.45 -6.43 4.50
N ASP A 86 -4.16 -6.02 5.73
CA ASP A 86 -3.84 -4.65 6.09
C ASP A 86 -2.44 -4.57 6.67
N LEU A 87 -1.65 -3.63 6.15
CA LEU A 87 -0.34 -3.26 6.70
C LEU A 87 -0.46 -1.84 7.23
N ASN A 88 -0.66 -1.71 8.54
CA ASN A 88 -0.88 -0.41 9.14
C ASN A 88 -0.44 -0.39 10.62
N PRO A 89 0.61 0.37 11.00
CA PRO A 89 1.34 1.31 10.15
C PRO A 89 2.49 0.65 9.36
N VAL A 90 2.81 1.24 8.22
CA VAL A 90 4.08 1.06 7.51
C VAL A 90 4.90 2.34 7.68
N PHE A 91 6.10 2.23 8.24
CA PHE A 91 7.04 3.33 8.33
C PHE A 91 7.98 3.32 7.13
N ALA A 92 8.15 4.48 6.50
CA ALA A 92 9.04 4.69 5.37
C ALA A 92 10.18 5.63 5.80
N TYR A 93 11.40 5.21 5.53
CA TYR A 93 12.65 5.88 5.87
C TYR A 93 13.43 6.17 4.58
N PRO A 94 14.48 7.02 4.63
CA PRO A 94 15.33 7.26 3.46
C PRO A 94 16.03 6.02 2.89
N ASP A 95 16.17 4.96 3.70
CA ASP A 95 16.88 3.72 3.37
C ASP A 95 16.03 2.45 3.53
N GLY A 96 14.70 2.58 3.56
CA GLY A 96 13.82 1.41 3.54
C GLY A 96 12.38 1.68 3.96
N ALA A 97 11.61 0.61 4.07
CA ALA A 97 10.26 0.63 4.62
C ALA A 97 9.99 -0.61 5.47
N VAL A 98 9.25 -0.45 6.56
CA VAL A 98 8.96 -1.50 7.54
C VAL A 98 7.48 -1.48 7.91
N ALA A 99 6.80 -2.60 7.70
CA ALA A 99 5.47 -2.83 8.28
C ALA A 99 5.64 -3.13 9.77
N VAL A 100 5.06 -2.29 10.62
CA VAL A 100 5.15 -2.42 12.09
C VAL A 100 4.05 -3.34 12.63
N ASP A 101 2.89 -3.33 11.96
CA ASP A 101 1.77 -4.22 12.25
C ASP A 101 1.15 -4.73 10.93
N ALA A 102 0.57 -5.92 11.01
CA ALA A 102 -0.05 -6.60 9.89
C ALA A 102 -1.25 -7.43 10.37
N ARG A 103 -2.39 -7.25 9.72
CA ARG A 103 -3.60 -8.05 9.94
C ARG A 103 -4.00 -8.77 8.67
N ILE A 104 -4.24 -10.07 8.77
CA ILE A 104 -4.70 -10.90 7.66
C ILE A 104 -6.00 -11.61 8.08
N VAL A 105 -7.01 -11.53 7.23
CA VAL A 105 -8.27 -12.27 7.37
C VAL A 105 -8.36 -13.27 6.23
N VAL A 106 -8.57 -14.53 6.58
CA VAL A 106 -8.72 -15.64 5.63
C VAL A 106 -10.16 -16.13 5.61
N ALA A 107 -10.62 -16.63 4.46
CA ALA A 107 -11.90 -17.32 4.37
C ALA A 107 -11.86 -18.62 5.18
N GLU A 108 -12.98 -18.96 5.84
CA GLU A 108 -13.16 -20.30 6.39
C GLU A 108 -13.23 -21.33 5.26
N ALA A 109 -12.69 -22.51 5.55
CA ALA A 109 -12.61 -23.64 4.61
C ALA A 109 -13.97 -24.32 4.36
#